data_AF-A0A6L8BDF2-F1
#
_entry.id   AF-A0A6L8BDF2-F1
#
_cell.length_a   1.000
_cell.length_b   1.000
_cell.length_c   1.000
_cell.angle_alpha   90.00
_cell.angle_beta   90.00
_cell.angle_gamma   90.00
#
_symmetry.space_group_name_H-M   'P 1'
#
loop_
_entity.id
_entity.type
_entity.pdbx_description
1 polymer ?
#
loop_
_entity_poly.entity_id
_entity_poly.type
_entity_poly.pdbx_seq_one_letter_code
_entity_poly.pdbx_strand_id
1 'polypeptide(L)' 'MQIPRSHYLPRTRAGWTATILLVICMALSQPPVVHGLVNRIEPWVFGMPFLFVYLLGVYAVTIAVLIWTMRRKV' A
#
# COMPACT_ATOMS: atom_id res chain seq x y z
N MET A 1 13.07 -1.53 -35.48
CA MET A 1 11.77 -1.98 -34.92
C MET A 1 11.55 -1.27 -33.59
N GLN A 2 10.52 -0.44 -33.47
CA GLN A 2 10.13 0.13 -32.17
C GLN A 2 9.22 -0.88 -31.45
N ILE A 3 9.69 -1.45 -30.35
CA ILE A 3 8.90 -2.36 -29.52
C ILE A 3 7.77 -1.54 -28.88
N PRO A 4 6.49 -1.88 -29.09
CA PRO A 4 5.38 -1.17 -28.47
C PRO A 4 5.53 -1.23 -26.94
N ARG A 5 5.68 -0.08 -26.28
CA ARG A 5 5.75 -0.01 -24.82
C ARG A 5 4.35 -0.14 -24.24
N SER A 6 4.11 -1.22 -23.48
CA SER A 6 2.85 -1.50 -22.78
C SER A 6 2.35 -0.27 -22.01
N HIS A 7 1.06 0.03 -22.14
CA HIS A 7 0.40 1.12 -21.41
C HIS A 7 0.21 0.77 -19.91
N TYR A 8 0.29 -0.51 -19.55
CA TYR A 8 0.11 -1.00 -18.18
C TYR A 8 1.34 -0.82 -17.29
N LEU A 9 2.48 -0.44 -17.85
CA LEU A 9 3.71 -0.23 -17.09
C LEU A 9 3.96 1.27 -16.85
N PRO A 10 4.32 1.67 -15.62
CA PRO A 10 4.67 3.05 -15.34
C PRO A 10 5.84 3.52 -16.22
N ARG A 11 5.68 4.70 -16.81
CA ARG A 11 6.71 5.30 -17.70
C ARG A 11 7.57 6.34 -16.98
N THR A 12 7.13 6.79 -15.80
CA THR A 12 7.79 7.83 -15.00
C THR A 12 8.30 7.25 -13.68
N ARG A 13 9.32 7.88 -13.10
CA ARG A 13 9.81 7.51 -11.76
C ARG A 13 8.71 7.62 -10.71
N ALA A 14 7.89 8.67 -10.78
CA ALA A 14 6.77 8.87 -9.87
C ALA A 14 5.71 7.77 -10.00
N GLY A 15 5.39 7.32 -11.22
CA GLY A 15 4.50 6.18 -11.43
C GLY A 15 5.07 4.89 -10.85
N TRP A 16 6.38 4.62 -11.04
CA TRP A 16 7.04 3.48 -10.40
C TRP A 16 7.00 3.56 -8.88
N THR A 17 7.28 4.73 -8.30
CA THR A 17 7.15 4.95 -6.86
C THR A 17 5.73 4.67 -6.38
N ALA A 18 4.70 5.17 -7.09
CA ALA A 18 3.30 4.92 -6.75
C ALA A 18 2.94 3.43 -6.78
N THR A 19 3.35 2.72 -7.84
CA THR A 19 3.08 1.29 -7.98
C THR A 19 3.77 0.49 -6.88
N ILE A 20 5.04 0.77 -6.59
CA ILE A 20 5.78 0.09 -5.53
C ILE A 20 5.12 0.33 -4.17
N LEU A 21 4.78 1.59 -3.85
CA LEU A 21 4.09 1.92 -2.61
C LEU A 21 2.74 1.22 -2.50
N LEU A 22 1.96 1.18 -3.58
CA LEU A 22 0.67 0.49 -3.61
C LEU A 22 0.84 -1.01 -3.39
N VAL A 23 1.80 -1.66 -4.05
CA VAL A 23 2.09 -3.09 -3.90
C VAL A 23 2.52 -3.40 -2.47
N ILE A 24 3.37 -2.56 -1.86
CA ILE A 24 3.77 -2.72 -0.46
C ILE A 24 2.56 -2.59 0.47
N CYS A 25 1.72 -1.57 0.29
CA CYS A 25 0.52 -1.39 1.12
C CYS A 25 -0.46 -2.57 0.99
N MET A 26 -0.64 -3.07 -0.23
CA MET A 26 -1.45 -4.27 -0.48
C MET A 26 -0.87 -5.48 0.24
N ALA A 27 0.43 -5.72 0.12
CA ALA A 27 1.09 -6.85 0.81
C ALA A 27 0.92 -6.77 2.33
N LEU A 28 1.06 -5.57 2.90
CA LEU A 28 0.90 -5.31 4.33
C LEU A 28 -0.54 -5.54 4.84
N SER A 29 -1.55 -5.42 3.97
CA SER A 29 -2.95 -5.71 4.30
C SER A 29 -3.38 -7.15 4.01
N GLN A 30 -2.53 -7.96 3.37
CA GLN A 30 -2.88 -9.34 3.02
C GLN A 30 -2.75 -10.32 4.20
N PRO A 31 -3.53 -11.42 4.20
CA PRO A 31 -3.53 -12.43 5.26
C PRO A 31 -2.14 -12.97 5.64
N PRO A 32 -1.21 -13.27 4.72
CA PRO A 32 0.11 -13.80 5.09
C PRO A 32 0.91 -12.85 5.99
N VAL A 33 0.85 -11.54 5.75
CA VAL A 33 1.55 -10.55 6.57
C VAL A 33 0.78 -10.27 7.86
N VAL A 34 -0.53 -10.08 7.73
CA VAL A 34 -1.39 -9.78 8.86
C VAL A 34 -1.39 -10.92 9.87
N HIS A 35 -1.69 -12.15 9.46
CA HIS A 35 -1.73 -13.31 10.36
C HIS A 35 -0.33 -13.84 10.73
N GLY A 36 0.65 -13.72 9.82
CA GLY A 36 2.00 -14.24 10.05
C GLY A 36 2.82 -13.38 11.03
N LEU A 37 2.67 -12.06 10.98
CA LEU A 37 3.49 -11.10 11.73
C LEU A 37 2.68 -10.29 12.74
N VAL A 38 1.59 -9.67 12.30
CA VAL A 38 0.88 -8.64 13.06
C VAL A 38 -0.10 -9.24 14.09
N ASN A 39 -0.77 -10.33 13.76
CA ASN A 39 -1.77 -10.99 14.61
C ASN A 39 -1.16 -11.75 15.80
N ARG A 40 0.18 -11.80 15.91
CA ARG A 40 0.90 -12.31 17.07
C ARG A 40 1.15 -11.24 18.13
N ILE A 41 0.87 -9.98 17.78
CA ILE A 41 1.12 -8.81 18.61
C ILE A 41 -0.22 -8.48 19.27
N GLU A 42 -0.34 -8.79 20.56
CA GLU A 42 -1.56 -8.59 21.39
C GLU A 42 -1.60 -7.29 22.26
N PRO A 43 -0.96 -6.16 21.91
CA PRO A 43 -1.17 -4.93 22.66
C PRO A 43 -2.52 -4.31 22.28
N TRP A 44 -3.07 -3.59 23.24
CA TRP A 44 -4.21 -2.72 23.04
C TRP A 44 -3.70 -1.29 22.84
N VAL A 45 -4.23 -0.60 21.84
CA VAL A 45 -3.89 0.79 21.52
C VAL A 45 -5.15 1.62 21.68
N PHE A 46 -5.14 2.54 22.66
CA PHE A 46 -6.31 3.38 23.01
C PHE A 46 -7.61 2.58 23.22
N GLY A 47 -7.52 1.38 23.82
CA GLY A 47 -8.68 0.52 24.07
C GLY A 47 -9.18 -0.26 22.84
N MET A 48 -8.47 -0.22 21.72
CA MET A 48 -8.73 -1.08 20.56
C MET A 48 -7.62 -2.11 20.33
N PRO A 49 -7.94 -3.30 19.80
CA PRO A 49 -6.94 -4.25 19.33
C PRO A 49 -5.95 -3.59 18.36
N PHE A 50 -4.65 -3.81 18.58
CA PHE A 50 -3.58 -3.29 17.73
C PHE A 50 -3.81 -3.55 16.23
N LEU A 51 -4.33 -4.73 15.90
CA LEU A 51 -4.64 -5.11 14.53
C LEU A 51 -5.53 -4.09 13.81
N PHE A 52 -6.55 -3.55 14.48
CA PHE A 52 -7.43 -2.56 13.86
C PHE A 52 -6.73 -1.23 13.64
N VAL A 53 -5.93 -0.77 14.60
CA VAL A 53 -5.16 0.47 14.48
C VAL A 53 -4.10 0.35 13.38
N TYR A 54 -3.44 -0.80 13.29
CA TYR A 54 -2.51 -1.13 12.22
C TYR A 54 -3.19 -1.07 10.84
N LEU A 55 -4.30 -1.79 10.65
CA LEU A 55 -5.01 -1.83 9.37
C LEU A 55 -5.56 -0.45 8.99
N LEU A 56 -6.05 0.32 9.96
CA LEU A 56 -6.46 1.71 9.76
C LEU A 56 -5.30 2.54 9.20
N GLY A 57 -4.11 2.43 9.80
CA GLY A 57 -2.90 3.11 9.32
C GLY A 57 -2.52 2.70 7.88
N VAL A 58 -2.49 1.40 7.59
CA VAL A 58 -2.17 0.89 6.24
C VAL A 58 -3.17 1.40 5.20
N TYR A 59 -4.47 1.39 5.51
CA TYR A 59 -5.50 1.90 4.60
C TYR A 59 -5.44 3.42 4.43
N ALA A 60 -5.18 4.18 5.49
CA ALA A 60 -4.97 5.61 5.40
C ALA A 60 -3.77 5.96 4.48
N VAL A 61 -2.66 5.21 4.61
CA VAL A 61 -1.50 5.35 3.72
C VAL A 61 -1.86 4.98 2.29
N THR A 62 -2.61 3.90 2.08
CA THR A 62 -3.07 3.48 0.75
C THR A 62 -3.88 4.58 0.07
N ILE A 63 -4.85 5.16 0.78
CA ILE A 63 -5.65 6.29 0.29
C ILE A 63 -4.77 7.50 0.00
N ALA A 64 -3.82 7.83 0.89
CA ALA A 64 -2.89 8.94 0.69
C ALA A 64 -2.02 8.75 -0.56
N VAL A 65 -1.56 7.53 -0.82
CA VAL A 65 -0.84 7.17 -2.05
C VAL A 65 -1.74 7.42 -3.25
N LEU A 66 -2.97 6.90 -3.27
CA LEU A 66 -3.92 7.09 -4.39
C LEU A 66 -4.23 8.57 -4.66
N ILE A 67 -4.46 9.36 -3.60
CA ILE A 67 -4.67 10.81 -3.72
C ILE A 67 -3.42 11.46 -4.29
N TRP A 68 -2.23 11.06 -3.83
CA TRP A 68 -0.97 11.58 -4.35
C TRP A 68 -0.76 11.25 -5.83
N THR A 69 -1.04 10.01 -6.25
CA THR A 69 -0.97 9.60 -7.67
C THR A 69 -1.91 10.45 -8.53
N MET A 70 -3.16 10.60 -8.09
CA MET A 70 -4.16 11.43 -8.76
C MET A 70 -3.69 12.89 -8.90
N ARG A 71 -3.15 13.47 -7.82
CA ARG A 71 -2.63 14.85 -7.84
C ARG A 71 -1.42 15.02 -8.74
N ARG A 72 -0.60 13.98 -8.88
CA ARG A 72 0.58 13.96 -9.76
C ARG A 72 0.25 13.63 -11.21
N LYS A 73 -0.96 13.14 -11.49
CA LYS A 73 -1.41 12.70 -12.83
C LYS A 73 -0.47 11.64 -13.43
N VAL A 74 -0.05 10.69 -12.60
CA VAL A 74 0.85 9.58 -12.97
C VAL A 74 0.20 8.23 -12.82
#